data_AF-A0A4X1TAZ1-F1
#
_entry.id   AF-A0A4X1TAZ1-F1
#
_cell.length_a   1.000
_cell.length_b   1.000
_cell.length_c   1.000
_cell.angle_alpha   90.00
_cell.angle_beta   90.00
_cell.angle_gamma   90.00
#
_symmetry.space_group_name_H-M   'P 1'
#
loop_
_entity.id
_entity.type
_entity.pdbx_description
1 polymer ?
#
loop_
_entity_poly.entity_id
_entity_poly.type
_entity_poly.pdbx_seq_one_letter_code
_entity_poly.pdbx_strand_id
1 'polypeptide(L)'
;MGISSLKLLKYVLFFFNLLFWFFVLLLIILLAEVTLAILLFVYEPKLNVYVAEGLTDSIHRYHSDNSTKAAWDSIQTFLQCCGINGTSDWHGRPPTSCPTDSQVKGCFVKAKLWFHSNFLYIGIITICVCVIQVLGMSFALTLNCQIDKTSQVLGL
;
A
#
# COMPACT_ATOMS: atom_id res chain seq x y z
N MET A 1 -29.22 18.51 36.85
CA MET A 1 -29.45 18.21 35.41
C MET A 1 -28.28 18.61 34.49
N GLY A 2 -27.37 19.53 34.87
CA GLY A 2 -26.33 20.06 33.98
C GLY A 2 -25.07 19.21 33.70
N ILE A 3 -24.71 18.24 34.56
CA ILE A 3 -23.49 17.42 34.38
C ILE A 3 -23.66 16.38 33.25
N SER A 4 -24.89 15.87 33.06
CA SER A 4 -25.19 14.91 31.98
C SER A 4 -25.18 15.56 30.60
N SER A 5 -25.71 16.78 30.48
CA SER A 5 -25.69 17.53 29.20
C SER A 5 -24.29 17.96 28.78
N LEU A 6 -23.40 18.33 29.70
CA LEU A 6 -22.03 18.73 29.37
C LEU A 6 -21.17 17.53 28.91
N LYS A 7 -21.40 16.35 29.49
CA LYS A 7 -20.79 15.09 29.02
C LYS A 7 -21.29 14.74 27.62
N LEU A 8 -22.59 14.88 27.38
CA LEU A 8 -23.21 14.62 26.08
C LEU A 8 -22.67 15.57 24.99
N LEU A 9 -22.56 16.88 25.27
CA LEU A 9 -21.99 17.86 24.35
C LEU A 9 -20.54 17.53 23.96
N LYS A 10 -19.69 17.17 24.94
CA LYS A 10 -18.32 16.76 24.68
C LYS A 10 -18.23 15.49 23.83
N TYR A 11 -19.12 14.52 24.06
CA TYR A 11 -19.19 13.32 23.23
C TYR A 11 -19.61 13.65 21.80
N VAL A 12 -20.64 14.48 21.59
CA VAL A 12 -21.11 14.88 20.25
C VAL A 12 -20.01 15.63 19.49
N LEU A 13 -19.35 16.60 20.11
CA LEU A 13 -18.24 17.34 19.50
C LEU A 13 -17.05 16.44 19.16
N PHE A 14 -16.72 15.49 20.04
CA PHE A 14 -15.66 14.52 19.80
C PHE A 14 -15.99 13.58 18.62
N PHE A 15 -17.22 13.07 18.56
CA PHE A 15 -17.68 12.20 17.47
C PHE A 15 -17.76 12.95 16.13
N PHE A 16 -18.22 14.19 16.12
CA PHE A 16 -18.25 15.04 14.91
C PHE A 16 -16.83 15.29 14.39
N ASN A 17 -15.90 15.59 15.29
CA ASN A 17 -14.49 15.73 14.93
C ASN A 17 -13.93 14.44 14.33
N LEU A 18 -14.26 13.29 14.91
CA LEU A 18 -13.81 11.97 14.43
C LEU A 18 -14.36 11.62 13.04
N LEU A 19 -15.66 11.80 12.79
CA LEU A 19 -16.28 11.49 11.49
C LEU A 19 -15.77 12.41 10.38
N PHE A 20 -15.56 13.69 10.69
CA PHE A 20 -14.98 14.64 9.75
C PHE A 20 -13.54 14.26 9.38
N TRP A 21 -12.68 13.98 10.38
CA TRP A 21 -11.32 13.53 10.12
C TRP A 21 -11.27 12.20 9.39
N PHE A 22 -12.17 11.27 9.72
CA PHE A 22 -12.30 10.00 9.00
C PHE A 22 -12.62 10.23 7.51
N PHE A 23 -13.59 11.10 7.21
CA PHE A 23 -13.91 11.48 5.83
C PHE A 23 -12.70 12.12 5.12
N VAL A 24 -12.02 13.07 5.76
CA VAL A 24 -10.86 13.74 5.18
C VAL A 24 -9.72 12.74 4.91
N LEU A 25 -9.45 11.83 5.84
CA LEU A 25 -8.44 10.78 5.66
C LEU A 25 -8.81 9.84 4.51
N LEU A 26 -10.06 9.40 4.41
CA LEU A 26 -10.52 8.59 3.28
C LEU A 26 -10.41 9.35 1.95
N LEU A 27 -10.73 10.65 1.92
CA LEU A 27 -10.57 11.45 0.70
C LEU A 27 -9.10 11.53 0.28
N ILE A 28 -8.18 11.78 1.23
CA ILE A 28 -6.74 11.81 0.95
C ILE A 28 -6.24 10.47 0.42
N ILE A 29 -6.67 9.35 1.03
CA ILE A 29 -6.28 8.01 0.56
C ILE A 29 -6.80 7.77 -0.86
N LEU A 30 -8.03 8.17 -1.19
CA LEU A 30 -8.60 7.97 -2.53
C LEU A 30 -7.81 8.77 -3.58
N LEU A 31 -7.48 10.03 -3.27
CA LEU A 31 -6.67 10.87 -4.15
C LEU A 31 -5.26 10.30 -4.33
N ALA A 32 -4.66 9.77 -3.26
CA ALA A 32 -3.37 9.11 -3.31
C ALA A 32 -3.41 7.83 -4.18
N GLU A 33 -4.44 6.99 -4.04
CA GLU A 33 -4.62 5.78 -4.86
C GLU A 33 -4.76 6.12 -6.34
N VAL A 34 -5.60 7.10 -6.70
CA VAL A 34 -5.78 7.54 -8.09
C VAL A 34 -4.47 8.13 -8.64
N THR A 35 -3.78 8.96 -7.85
CA THR A 35 -2.49 9.53 -8.25
C THR A 35 -1.44 8.45 -8.47
N LEU A 36 -1.32 7.50 -7.54
CA LEU A 36 -0.39 6.37 -7.64
C LEU A 36 -0.70 5.50 -8.86
N ALA A 37 -1.98 5.20 -9.12
CA ALA A 37 -2.38 4.42 -10.29
C ALA A 37 -2.00 5.11 -11.62
N ILE A 38 -2.24 6.41 -11.72
CA ILE A 38 -1.85 7.21 -12.90
C ILE A 38 -0.32 7.25 -13.03
N LEU A 39 0.40 7.51 -11.95
CA LEU A 39 1.87 7.57 -11.97
C LEU A 39 2.48 6.24 -12.37
N LEU A 40 2.01 5.12 -11.79
CA LEU A 40 2.47 3.78 -12.14
C LEU A 40 2.26 3.47 -13.62
N PHE A 41 1.12 3.87 -14.18
CA PHE A 41 0.81 3.62 -15.58
C PHE A 41 1.63 4.50 -16.54
N VAL A 42 1.74 5.81 -16.24
CA VAL A 42 2.44 6.77 -17.11
C VAL A 42 3.96 6.61 -17.04
N TYR A 43 4.49 6.31 -15.85
CA TYR A 43 5.93 6.27 -15.60
C TYR A 43 6.51 4.85 -15.54
N GLU A 44 5.74 3.80 -15.86
CA GLU A 44 6.18 2.39 -15.89
C GLU A 44 7.61 2.20 -16.47
N PRO A 45 7.96 2.73 -17.66
CA PRO A 45 9.28 2.49 -18.24
C PRO A 45 10.40 3.13 -17.42
N LYS A 46 10.18 4.33 -16.87
CA LYS A 46 11.17 5.02 -16.03
C LYS A 46 11.28 4.33 -14.67
N LEU A 47 10.15 3.95 -14.08
CA LEU A 47 10.09 3.28 -12.79
C LEU A 47 10.88 1.97 -12.82
N ASN A 48 10.79 1.20 -13.91
CA ASN A 48 11.57 -0.03 -14.06
C ASN A 48 13.07 0.20 -13.97
N VAL A 49 13.57 1.28 -14.61
CA VAL A 49 14.99 1.62 -14.57
C VAL A 49 15.41 2.02 -13.16
N TYR A 50 14.65 2.91 -12.52
CA TYR A 50 14.92 3.36 -11.15
C TYR A 50 14.91 2.19 -10.14
N VAL A 51 13.94 1.28 -10.26
CA VAL A 51 13.86 0.12 -9.38
C VAL A 51 15.02 -0.85 -9.66
N ALA A 52 15.37 -1.09 -10.93
CA ALA A 52 16.50 -1.95 -11.28
C ALA A 52 17.84 -1.38 -10.76
N GLU A 53 18.05 -0.07 -10.86
CA GLU A 53 19.23 0.62 -10.33
C GLU A 53 19.30 0.51 -8.80
N GLY A 54 18.20 0.81 -8.10
CA GLY A 54 18.15 0.68 -6.63
C GLY A 54 18.32 -0.76 -6.14
N LEU A 55 17.82 -1.76 -6.89
CA LEU A 55 18.06 -3.16 -6.60
C LEU A 55 19.51 -3.56 -6.86
N THR A 56 20.17 -2.96 -7.86
CA THR A 56 21.59 -3.18 -8.14
C THR A 56 22.44 -2.63 -7.00
N ASP A 57 22.18 -1.42 -6.53
CA ASP A 57 22.86 -0.86 -5.36
C ASP A 57 22.62 -1.71 -4.09
N SER A 58 21.40 -2.22 -3.94
CA SER A 58 21.04 -3.11 -2.83
C SER A 58 21.80 -4.44 -2.89
N ILE A 59 21.97 -5.05 -4.07
CA ILE A 59 22.68 -6.34 -4.18
C ILE A 59 24.16 -6.22 -3.81
N HIS A 60 24.79 -5.08 -4.13
CA HIS A 60 26.18 -4.80 -3.74
C HIS A 60 26.36 -4.71 -2.21
N ARG A 61 25.31 -4.33 -1.48
CA ARG A 61 25.32 -4.22 -0.01
C ARG A 61 24.95 -5.53 0.70
N TYR A 62 24.62 -6.58 -0.04
CA TYR A 62 24.19 -7.86 0.54
C TYR A 62 25.20 -8.44 1.55
N HIS A 63 26.50 -8.32 1.29
CA HIS A 63 27.54 -8.86 2.19
C HIS A 63 27.98 -7.90 3.31
N SER A 64 27.66 -6.61 3.19
CA SER A 64 28.09 -5.56 4.13
C SER A 64 26.99 -5.15 5.11
N ASP A 65 25.72 -5.39 4.78
CA ASP A 65 24.57 -4.97 5.56
C ASP A 65 23.63 -6.13 5.85
N ASN A 66 23.53 -6.49 7.13
CA ASN A 66 22.67 -7.59 7.62
C ASN A 66 21.18 -7.37 7.29
N SER A 67 20.72 -6.11 7.24
CA SER A 67 19.33 -5.81 6.92
C SER A 67 19.02 -6.07 5.45
N THR A 68 19.94 -5.64 4.58
CA THR A 68 19.87 -5.89 3.14
C THR A 68 19.98 -7.39 2.84
N LYS A 69 20.87 -8.10 3.54
CA LYS A 69 20.95 -9.57 3.49
C LYS A 69 19.62 -10.25 3.83
N ALA A 70 19.05 -9.92 4.99
CA ALA A 70 17.80 -10.52 5.45
C ALA A 70 16.64 -10.27 4.49
N ALA A 71 16.57 -9.07 3.90
CA ALA A 71 15.57 -8.73 2.89
C ALA A 71 15.73 -9.60 1.63
N TRP A 72 16.94 -9.71 1.09
CA TRP A 72 17.21 -10.57 -0.08
C TRP A 72 16.92 -12.04 0.20
N ASP A 73 17.37 -12.57 1.34
CA ASP A 73 17.13 -13.96 1.74
C ASP A 73 15.63 -14.27 1.85
N SER A 74 14.86 -13.36 2.43
CA SER A 74 13.41 -13.49 2.57
C SER A 74 12.71 -13.46 1.21
N ILE A 75 13.06 -12.50 0.35
CA ILE A 75 12.45 -12.34 -0.98
C ILE A 75 12.74 -13.57 -1.86
N GLN A 76 13.99 -14.03 -1.89
CA GLN A 76 14.41 -15.17 -2.73
C GLN A 76 13.75 -16.46 -2.28
N THR A 77 13.68 -16.69 -0.97
CA THR A 77 13.01 -17.87 -0.40
C THR A 77 11.50 -17.83 -0.63
N PHE A 78 10.86 -16.69 -0.41
CA PHE A 78 9.41 -16.55 -0.53
C PHE A 78 8.93 -16.62 -1.99
N LEU A 79 9.60 -15.90 -2.89
CA LEU A 79 9.23 -15.84 -4.29
C LEU A 79 9.86 -16.95 -5.14
N GLN A 80 10.76 -17.77 -4.59
CA GLN A 80 11.49 -18.81 -5.31
C GLN A 80 12.14 -18.26 -6.59
N CYS A 81 13.00 -17.26 -6.39
CA CYS A 81 13.71 -16.51 -7.43
C CYS A 81 15.16 -16.24 -6.98
N CYS A 82 16.04 -15.81 -7.88
CA CYS A 82 17.42 -15.50 -7.52
C CYS A 82 17.95 -14.28 -8.28
N GLY A 83 18.52 -13.32 -7.53
CA GLY A 83 19.03 -12.07 -8.10
C GLY A 83 17.94 -11.14 -8.64
N ILE A 84 18.33 -10.13 -9.41
CA ILE A 84 17.45 -9.12 -10.01
C ILE A 84 16.86 -9.69 -11.31
N ASN A 85 17.73 -10.04 -12.25
CA ASN A 85 17.45 -10.65 -13.53
C ASN A 85 17.74 -12.15 -13.53
N GLY A 86 18.65 -12.62 -12.69
CA GLY A 86 18.95 -14.04 -12.52
C GLY A 86 20.12 -14.30 -11.57
N THR A 87 20.57 -15.55 -11.53
CA THR A 87 21.70 -15.98 -10.69
C THR A 87 23.00 -15.26 -11.03
N SER A 88 23.17 -14.77 -12.25
CA SER A 88 24.35 -14.05 -12.73
C SER A 88 24.59 -12.70 -12.05
N ASP A 89 23.57 -12.14 -11.40
CA ASP A 89 23.72 -10.87 -10.66
C ASP A 89 24.59 -11.05 -9.40
N TRP A 90 24.74 -12.29 -8.93
CA TRP A 90 25.71 -12.64 -7.90
C TRP A 90 27.09 -12.83 -8.55
N HIS A 91 28.01 -11.89 -8.32
CA HIS A 91 29.41 -11.98 -8.76
C HIS A 91 30.19 -13.05 -7.95
N GLY A 92 29.74 -14.30 -7.98
CA GLY A 92 30.25 -15.40 -7.18
C GLY A 92 29.23 -16.52 -7.05
N ARG A 93 29.24 -17.20 -5.90
CA ARG A 93 28.21 -18.21 -5.60
C ARG A 93 26.95 -17.49 -5.11
N PRO A 94 25.77 -17.80 -5.67
CA PRO A 94 24.52 -17.25 -5.16
C PRO A 94 24.31 -17.66 -3.69
N PRO A 95 23.56 -16.86 -2.92
CA PRO A 95 23.15 -17.20 -1.57
C PRO A 95 22.45 -18.56 -1.47
N THR A 96 22.51 -19.17 -0.29
CA THR A 96 21.78 -20.42 0.00
C THR A 96 20.26 -20.26 -0.02
N SER A 97 19.76 -19.02 0.03
CA SER A 97 18.34 -18.65 -0.10
C SER A 97 17.84 -18.71 -1.55
N CYS A 98 18.74 -18.82 -2.54
CA CYS A 98 18.35 -19.06 -3.92
C CYS A 98 17.98 -20.53 -4.17
N PRO A 99 16.96 -20.81 -4.99
CA PRO A 99 16.68 -22.16 -5.48
C PRO A 99 17.86 -22.76 -6.26
N THR A 100 18.04 -24.08 -6.16
CA THR A 100 19.13 -24.83 -6.83
C THR A 100 18.90 -25.03 -8.34
N ASP A 101 17.74 -24.62 -8.87
CA ASP A 101 17.44 -24.75 -10.30
C ASP A 101 18.32 -23.84 -11.16
N SER A 102 18.98 -24.44 -12.14
CA SER A 102 19.84 -23.77 -13.12
C SER A 102 19.14 -22.69 -13.95
N GLN A 103 17.81 -22.74 -14.11
CA GLN A 103 17.03 -21.75 -14.87
C GLN A 103 16.10 -20.90 -13.99
N VAL A 104 16.46 -20.69 -12.72
CA VAL A 104 15.69 -19.82 -11.84
C VAL A 104 15.67 -18.37 -12.36
N LYS A 105 14.47 -17.80 -12.44
CA LYS A 105 14.27 -16.41 -12.88
C LYS A 105 14.71 -15.41 -11.80
N GLY A 106 15.16 -14.24 -12.25
CA GLY A 106 15.35 -13.07 -11.41
C GLY A 106 14.11 -12.67 -10.63
N CYS A 107 14.28 -12.17 -9.41
CA CYS A 107 13.17 -11.74 -8.55
C CYS A 107 12.43 -10.54 -9.14
N PHE A 108 13.16 -9.57 -9.69
CA PHE A 108 12.53 -8.41 -10.33
C PHE A 108 11.76 -8.82 -11.58
N VAL A 109 12.36 -9.67 -12.42
CA VAL A 109 11.71 -10.22 -13.62
C VAL A 109 10.46 -11.03 -13.26
N LYS A 110 10.55 -11.90 -12.24
CA LYS A 110 9.43 -12.71 -11.78
C LYS A 110 8.31 -11.86 -11.21
N ALA A 111 8.63 -10.83 -10.42
CA ALA A 111 7.66 -9.88 -9.88
C ALA A 111 6.96 -9.09 -11.01
N LYS A 112 7.71 -8.60 -11.99
CA LYS A 112 7.17 -7.89 -13.16
C LYS A 112 6.23 -8.79 -13.98
N LEU A 113 6.66 -10.02 -14.27
CA LEU A 113 5.83 -10.98 -15.00
C LEU A 113 4.57 -11.35 -14.23
N TRP A 114 4.67 -11.56 -12.92
CA TRP A 114 3.52 -11.83 -12.07
C TRP A 114 2.54 -10.66 -12.08
N PHE A 115 3.03 -9.43 -11.98
CA PHE A 115 2.20 -8.22 -12.05
C PHE A 115 1.47 -8.11 -13.39
N HIS A 116 2.17 -8.29 -14.52
CA HIS A 116 1.55 -8.27 -15.84
C HIS A 116 0.52 -9.40 -16.03
N SER A 117 0.83 -10.60 -15.58
CA SER A 117 -0.06 -11.76 -15.71
C SER A 117 -1.31 -11.64 -14.84
N ASN A 118 -1.24 -10.93 -13.71
CA ASN A 118 -2.33 -10.79 -12.75
C ASN A 118 -2.94 -9.38 -12.74
N PHE A 119 -2.60 -8.54 -13.73
CA PHE A 119 -3.03 -7.15 -13.78
C PHE A 119 -4.55 -6.99 -13.66
N LEU A 120 -5.33 -7.87 -14.29
CA LEU A 120 -6.80 -7.86 -14.19
C LEU A 120 -7.29 -8.10 -12.76
N TYR A 121 -6.72 -9.08 -12.05
CA TYR A 121 -7.10 -9.38 -10.67
C TYR A 121 -6.75 -8.22 -9.73
N ILE A 122 -5.55 -7.64 -9.90
CA ILE A 122 -5.12 -6.47 -9.12
C ILE A 122 -6.05 -5.29 -9.37
N GLY A 123 -6.40 -5.01 -10.64
CA GLY A 123 -7.33 -3.96 -11.00
C GLY A 123 -8.72 -4.13 -10.39
N ILE A 124 -9.27 -5.36 -10.39
CA ILE A 124 -10.56 -5.66 -9.73
C ILE A 124 -10.48 -5.38 -8.24
N ILE A 125 -9.42 -5.83 -7.56
CA ILE A 125 -9.22 -5.60 -6.12
C ILE A 125 -9.17 -4.09 -5.82
N THR A 126 -8.40 -3.33 -6.60
CA THR A 126 -8.30 -1.87 -6.43
C THR A 126 -9.66 -1.20 -6.62
N ILE A 127 -10.43 -1.57 -7.64
CA ILE A 127 -11.78 -1.01 -7.87
C ILE A 127 -12.71 -1.32 -6.68
N CYS A 128 -12.69 -2.56 -6.18
CA CYS A 128 -13.49 -2.95 -5.02
C CYS A 128 -13.13 -2.11 -3.77
N VAL A 129 -11.85 -1.88 -3.51
CA VAL A 129 -11.38 -1.02 -2.41
C VAL A 129 -11.88 0.42 -2.60
N CYS A 130 -11.74 0.99 -3.80
CA CYS A 130 -12.26 2.33 -4.10
C CYS A 130 -13.77 2.44 -3.87
N VAL A 131 -14.55 1.43 -4.25
CA VAL A 131 -16.00 1.42 -4.04
C VAL A 131 -16.33 1.39 -2.55
N ILE A 132 -15.68 0.53 -1.77
CA ILE A 132 -15.86 0.46 -0.31
C ILE A 132 -15.52 1.80 0.33
N GLN A 133 -14.45 2.45 -0.12
CA GLN A 133 -14.02 3.76 0.38
C GLN A 133 -15.02 4.86 0.09
N VAL A 134 -15.57 4.91 -1.14
CA VAL A 134 -16.62 5.87 -1.53
C VAL A 134 -17.90 5.64 -0.72
N LEU A 135 -18.27 4.39 -0.47
CA LEU A 135 -19.39 4.07 0.42
C LEU A 135 -19.12 4.54 1.85
N GLY A 136 -17.90 4.31 2.37
CA GLY A 136 -17.46 4.80 3.69
C GLY A 136 -17.55 6.33 3.81
N MET A 137 -17.11 7.06 2.78
CA MET A 137 -17.25 8.52 2.70
C MET A 137 -18.72 8.95 2.67
N SER A 138 -19.56 8.27 1.88
CA SER A 138 -20.99 8.56 1.77
C SER A 138 -21.72 8.36 3.10
N PHE A 139 -21.41 7.27 3.82
CA PHE A 139 -21.95 7.01 5.15
C PHE A 139 -21.43 8.01 6.18
N ALA A 140 -20.14 8.36 6.16
CA ALA A 140 -19.57 9.34 7.07
C ALA A 140 -20.27 10.71 6.94
N LEU A 141 -20.46 11.20 5.71
CA LEU A 141 -21.17 12.45 5.45
C LEU A 141 -22.65 12.38 5.89
N THR A 142 -23.33 11.28 5.57
CA THR A 142 -24.74 11.09 5.94
C THR A 142 -24.93 11.09 7.46
N LEU A 143 -24.08 10.34 8.19
CA LEU A 143 -24.10 10.30 9.65
C LEU A 143 -23.74 11.67 10.25
N ASN A 144 -22.76 12.37 9.67
CA ASN A 144 -22.37 13.70 10.12
C ASN A 144 -23.53 14.71 10.00
N CYS A 145 -24.25 14.69 8.87
CA CYS A 145 -25.44 15.51 8.66
C CYS A 145 -26.60 15.12 9.59
N GLN A 146 -26.76 13.84 9.93
CA GLN A 146 -27.80 13.40 10.87
C GLN A 146 -27.50 13.87 12.30
N ILE A 147 -26.23 13.76 12.74
CA ILE A 147 -25.81 14.22 14.07
C ILE A 147 -26.02 15.72 14.21
N ASP A 148 -25.67 16.52 13.18
CA ASP A 148 -25.87 17.97 13.17
C ASP A 148 -27.36 18.35 13.33
N LYS A 149 -28.24 17.65 12.61
CA LYS A 149 -29.69 17.85 12.77
C LYS A 149 -30.17 17.46 14.17
N THR A 150 -29.70 16.34 14.71
CA THR A 150 -30.08 15.90 16.06
C THR A 150 -29.56 16.85 17.15
N SER A 151 -28.35 17.41 17.03
CA SER A 151 -27.85 18.40 17.97
C SER A 151 -28.69 19.68 17.97
N GLN A 152 -29.10 20.16 16.79
CA GLN A 152 -29.99 21.33 16.69
C GLN A 152 -31.36 21.08 17.35
N VAL A 153 -31.96 19.90 17.15
CA VAL A 153 -33.25 19.54 17.78
C VAL A 153 -33.14 19.46 19.30
N LEU A 154 -32.01 19.00 19.83
CA LEU A 154 -31.77 18.91 21.27
C LEU A 154 -31.39 20.27 21.91
N GLY A 155 -31.30 21.34 21.13
CA GLY A 155 -30.97 22.69 21.61
C GLY A 155 -29.56 22.78 22.21
N LEU A 156 -28.63 21.95 21.73
CA LEU A 156 -27.21 21.91 22.13
C LEU A 156 -26.35 22.79 21.23
#